data_AF-A0A843SXC4-F1
#
_entry.id   AF-A0A843SXC4-F1
#
_cell.length_a   1.000
_cell.length_b   1.000
_cell.length_c   1.000
_cell.angle_alpha   90.00
_cell.angle_beta   90.00
_cell.angle_gamma   90.00
#
_symmetry.space_group_name_H-M   'P 1'
#
loop_
_entity.id
_entity.type
_entity.pdbx_description
1 polymer ?
#
loop_
_entity_poly.entity_id
_entity_poly.type
_entity_poly.pdbx_seq_one_letter_code
_entity_poly.pdbx_strand_id
1 'polypeptide(L)'
;MFEVLRCPYCGGRLEVVPSIYHRVFEDQIHEAVIACHCCVFPVVDGIPVLHLLPAAITAREHIEAEQPSLALRAMVGLNDAGEAARFEAAARSDASTYRDIVEALGPTFEGGYFLYRFSDPTFVVADAVLRAVAGTVLKGARRAVDICGGSGHLTRSLLELSAPAPILADLYFAKVWLARRFTAPGSEPVCCDGNAPMPFARGAFGYAMCSDAFQYIWTKRQLIGEMARLVAGPEPGAVVINHTHNQLTWTPSQGQPLSPAGYRDLFETIPARIYAETSLFSDVVKGGPLDLSRRERDSVLDAEQALTIVASDHPDVYAAHPLQAPSRATGEYRLNPLYSVEQEGSRLRLTLKFPNAAYEEEYGACREYLPEQTEIDAGALHELQETGTVPEPLAEMLARRVVVNLPKQYY
;
A
#
# COMPACT_ATOMS: atom_id res chain seq x y z
N MET A 1 17.21 -1.99 -7.25
CA MET A 1 16.12 -2.03 -8.26
C MET A 1 16.44 -2.78 -9.57
N PHE A 2 17.30 -2.27 -10.47
CA PHE A 2 17.44 -2.80 -11.84
C PHE A 2 17.84 -4.28 -11.94
N GLU A 3 18.54 -4.82 -10.94
CA GLU A 3 18.92 -6.24 -10.91
C GLU A 3 17.71 -7.20 -10.95
N VAL A 4 16.60 -6.81 -10.32
CA VAL A 4 15.38 -7.62 -10.28
C VAL A 4 14.40 -7.28 -11.39
N LEU A 5 14.51 -6.12 -12.04
CA LEU A 5 13.59 -5.72 -13.11
C LEU A 5 13.75 -6.58 -14.36
N ARG A 6 12.62 -6.93 -14.98
CA ARG A 6 12.54 -7.64 -16.26
C ARG A 6 11.48 -6.98 -17.12
N CYS A 7 11.68 -7.01 -18.43
CA CYS A 7 10.63 -6.61 -19.36
C CYS A 7 9.39 -7.51 -19.16
N PRO A 8 8.18 -6.96 -18.96
CA PRO A 8 6.97 -7.75 -18.78
C PRO A 8 6.57 -8.56 -20.03
N TYR A 9 7.12 -8.22 -21.21
CA TYR A 9 6.76 -8.87 -22.47
C TYR A 9 7.76 -9.96 -22.89
N CYS A 10 9.06 -9.66 -22.92
CA CYS A 10 10.08 -10.63 -23.34
C CYS A 10 10.88 -11.26 -22.19
N GLY A 11 10.70 -10.80 -20.95
CA GLY A 11 11.49 -11.25 -19.80
C GLY A 11 12.97 -10.83 -19.83
N GLY A 12 13.38 -10.02 -20.80
CA GLY A 12 14.76 -9.52 -20.92
C GLY A 12 15.14 -8.55 -19.80
N ARG A 13 16.44 -8.41 -19.55
CA ARG A 13 16.97 -7.36 -18.68
C ARG A 13 16.72 -5.98 -19.32
N LEU A 14 16.57 -4.98 -18.46
CA LEU A 14 16.36 -3.58 -18.84
C LEU A 14 17.64 -2.79 -18.58
N GLU A 15 18.07 -2.02 -19.57
CA GLU A 15 19.27 -1.18 -19.51
C GLU A 15 18.91 0.25 -19.94
N VAL A 16 19.59 1.25 -19.38
CA VAL A 16 19.45 2.65 -19.82
C VAL A 16 19.94 2.76 -21.25
N VAL A 17 19.21 3.50 -22.10
CA VAL A 17 19.63 3.84 -23.46
C VAL A 17 20.50 5.10 -23.41
N PRO A 18 21.84 4.99 -23.46
CA PRO A 18 22.74 6.12 -23.17
C PRO A 18 22.70 7.22 -24.25
N SER A 19 22.22 6.90 -25.45
CA SER A 19 22.08 7.85 -26.56
C SER A 19 20.83 8.72 -26.48
N ILE A 20 19.92 8.45 -25.54
CA ILE A 20 18.73 9.27 -25.28
C ILE A 20 18.99 10.11 -24.03
N TYR A 21 18.31 11.25 -23.92
CA TYR A 21 18.31 12.08 -22.71
C TYR A 21 18.11 11.23 -21.46
N HIS A 22 19.01 11.41 -20.51
CA HIS A 22 18.94 10.78 -19.20
C HIS A 22 19.52 11.73 -18.15
N ARG A 23 18.96 11.66 -16.94
CA ARG A 23 19.42 12.38 -15.77
C ARG A 23 19.66 11.38 -14.64
N VAL A 24 20.91 11.30 -14.22
CA VAL A 24 21.34 10.48 -13.07
C VAL A 24 21.84 11.43 -11.98
N PHE A 25 21.40 11.22 -10.75
CA PHE A 25 21.84 11.96 -9.58
C PHE A 25 22.10 10.97 -8.44
N GLU A 26 23.27 11.04 -7.81
CA GLU A 26 23.66 10.14 -6.70
C GLU A 26 23.40 8.65 -7.00
N ASP A 27 23.81 8.20 -8.19
CA ASP A 27 23.60 6.84 -8.71
C ASP A 27 22.14 6.41 -8.88
N GLN A 28 21.19 7.35 -8.76
CA GLN A 28 19.77 7.14 -9.06
C GLN A 28 19.41 7.74 -10.41
N ILE A 29 18.77 6.92 -11.26
CA ILE A 29 18.22 7.37 -12.53
C ILE A 29 16.90 8.08 -12.24
N HIS A 30 16.81 9.37 -12.51
CA HIS A 30 15.59 10.16 -12.35
C HIS A 30 14.78 10.20 -13.64
N GLU A 31 15.44 10.53 -14.74
CA GLU A 31 14.83 10.61 -16.06
C GLU A 31 15.64 9.72 -17.00
N ALA A 32 15.00 8.84 -17.75
CA ALA A 32 15.69 8.04 -18.76
C ALA A 32 14.70 7.32 -19.67
N VAL A 33 15.22 6.80 -20.77
CA VAL A 33 14.60 5.67 -21.48
C VAL A 33 15.39 4.42 -21.16
N ILE A 34 14.69 3.36 -20.76
CA ILE A 34 15.26 2.02 -20.53
C ILE A 34 14.73 1.06 -21.59
N ALA A 35 15.57 0.14 -22.06
CA ALA A 35 15.27 -0.75 -23.17
C ALA A 35 15.59 -2.20 -22.84
N CYS A 36 14.92 -3.09 -23.57
CA CYS A 36 15.23 -4.51 -23.67
C CYS A 36 15.20 -4.90 -25.16
N HIS A 37 15.21 -6.21 -25.46
CA HIS A 37 15.17 -6.70 -26.83
C HIS A 37 13.89 -6.37 -27.61
N CYS A 38 12.76 -6.10 -26.94
CA CYS A 38 11.45 -5.94 -27.61
C CYS A 38 10.78 -4.58 -27.41
N CYS A 39 11.13 -3.84 -26.36
CA CYS A 39 10.42 -2.63 -25.95
C CYS A 39 11.35 -1.61 -25.28
N VAL A 40 10.88 -0.36 -25.26
CA VAL A 40 11.46 0.77 -24.54
C VAL A 40 10.44 1.37 -23.59
N PHE A 41 10.89 1.85 -22.43
CA PHE A 41 10.04 2.36 -21.35
C PHE A 41 10.64 3.64 -20.77
N PRO A 42 9.84 4.63 -20.34
CA PRO A 42 10.36 5.78 -19.64
C PRO A 42 10.64 5.45 -18.16
N VAL A 43 11.62 6.15 -17.60
CA VAL A 43 11.76 6.39 -16.17
C VAL A 43 11.40 7.85 -15.97
N VAL A 44 10.40 8.11 -15.12
CA VAL A 44 9.87 9.46 -14.84
C VAL A 44 10.00 9.70 -13.35
N ASP A 45 10.72 10.76 -12.96
CA ASP A 45 11.02 11.11 -11.57
C ASP A 45 11.45 9.90 -10.71
N GLY A 46 12.34 9.09 -11.25
CA GLY A 46 12.92 7.91 -10.59
C GLY A 46 12.05 6.66 -10.59
N ILE A 47 10.90 6.68 -11.29
CA ILE A 47 9.95 5.56 -11.33
C ILE A 47 9.97 4.93 -12.73
N PRO A 48 10.44 3.67 -12.89
CA PRO A 48 10.30 2.94 -14.14
C PRO A 48 8.82 2.67 -14.45
N VAL A 49 8.39 3.01 -15.66
CA VAL A 49 7.01 2.82 -16.14
C VAL A 49 6.96 1.63 -17.10
N LEU A 50 6.68 0.45 -16.56
CA LEU A 50 6.80 -0.84 -17.25
C LEU A 50 5.45 -1.31 -17.82
N HIS A 51 4.78 -0.44 -18.55
CA HIS A 51 3.57 -0.73 -19.33
C HIS A 51 3.52 0.18 -20.58
N LEU A 52 2.64 -0.13 -21.53
CA LEU A 52 2.54 0.57 -22.82
C LEU A 52 1.20 1.31 -23.00
N LEU A 53 0.62 1.80 -21.89
CA LEU A 53 -0.60 2.59 -21.98
C LEU A 53 -0.30 3.98 -22.57
N PRO A 54 -1.30 4.69 -23.15
CA PRO A 54 -1.08 5.95 -23.84
C PRO A 54 -0.25 6.97 -23.06
N ALA A 55 -0.53 7.15 -21.76
CA ALA A 55 0.22 8.08 -20.90
C ALA A 55 1.72 7.74 -20.81
N ALA A 56 2.08 6.45 -20.75
CA ALA A 56 3.47 6.00 -20.71
C ALA A 56 4.18 6.24 -22.04
N ILE A 57 3.47 6.09 -23.17
CA ILE A 57 4.01 6.39 -24.50
C ILE A 57 4.28 7.89 -24.62
N THR A 58 3.31 8.73 -24.25
CA THR A 58 3.46 10.20 -24.24
C THR A 58 4.58 10.65 -23.30
N ALA A 59 4.68 10.04 -22.12
CA ALA A 59 5.76 10.35 -21.19
C ALA A 59 7.14 10.02 -21.77
N ARG A 60 7.29 8.86 -22.45
CA ARG A 60 8.53 8.52 -23.16
C ARG A 60 8.88 9.54 -24.23
N GLU A 61 7.92 9.94 -25.06
CA GLU A 61 8.14 10.96 -26.10
C GLU A 61 8.61 12.30 -25.49
N HIS A 62 8.06 12.69 -24.34
CA HIS A 62 8.53 13.86 -23.61
C HIS A 62 9.94 13.69 -23.03
N ILE A 63 10.31 12.52 -22.52
CA ILE A 63 11.69 12.25 -22.08
C ILE A 63 12.66 12.31 -23.26
N GLU A 64 12.31 11.71 -24.40
CA GLU A 64 13.10 11.76 -25.64
C GLU A 64 13.29 13.20 -26.16
N ALA A 65 12.28 14.06 -25.92
CA ALA A 65 12.30 15.48 -26.27
C ALA A 65 12.89 16.40 -25.19
N GLU A 66 13.52 15.86 -24.13
CA GLU A 66 14.11 16.61 -23.01
C GLU A 66 13.10 17.46 -22.21
N GLN A 67 11.86 16.97 -22.07
CA GLN A 67 10.74 17.65 -21.41
C GLN A 67 10.22 16.85 -20.18
N PRO A 68 11.04 16.60 -19.15
CA PRO A 68 10.65 15.74 -18.02
C PRO A 68 9.45 16.24 -17.22
N SER A 69 9.22 17.55 -17.14
CA SER A 69 8.02 18.10 -16.49
C SER A 69 6.73 17.71 -17.20
N LEU A 70 6.75 17.66 -18.54
CA LEU A 70 5.60 17.21 -19.32
C LEU A 70 5.42 15.69 -19.23
N ALA A 71 6.51 14.92 -19.12
CA ALA A 71 6.44 13.49 -18.85
C ALA A 71 5.77 13.19 -17.50
N LEU A 72 6.15 13.91 -16.44
CA LEU A 72 5.50 13.83 -15.13
C LEU A 72 4.01 14.18 -15.22
N ARG A 73 3.67 15.30 -15.86
CA ARG A 73 2.27 15.71 -16.05
C ARG A 73 1.44 14.65 -16.77
N ALA A 74 1.99 14.06 -17.83
CA ALA A 74 1.33 12.99 -18.59
C ALA A 74 1.06 11.75 -17.72
N MET A 75 2.04 11.33 -16.92
CA MET A 75 1.90 10.16 -16.04
C MET A 75 0.95 10.38 -14.86
N VAL A 76 0.89 11.61 -14.33
CA VAL A 76 -0.06 11.98 -13.27
C VAL A 76 -1.49 12.06 -13.82
N GLY A 77 -1.65 12.30 -15.13
CA GLY A 77 -2.95 12.31 -15.80
C GLY A 77 -3.66 13.67 -15.78
N LEU A 78 -2.93 14.77 -15.64
CA LEU A 78 -3.49 16.13 -15.54
C LEU A 78 -3.67 16.77 -16.91
N ASN A 79 -4.90 16.69 -17.43
CA ASN A 79 -5.28 17.26 -18.72
C ASN A 79 -5.67 18.73 -18.62
N ASP A 80 -6.26 19.17 -17.51
CA ASP A 80 -6.59 20.58 -17.27
C ASP A 80 -5.34 21.40 -16.89
N ALA A 81 -5.23 22.62 -17.45
CA ALA A 81 -4.07 23.47 -17.23
C ALA A 81 -4.03 24.08 -15.82
N GLY A 82 -5.19 24.35 -15.22
CA GLY A 82 -5.29 24.88 -13.86
C GLY A 82 -4.93 23.82 -12.82
N GLU A 83 -5.45 22.59 -12.97
CA GLU A 83 -5.07 21.44 -12.16
C GLU A 83 -3.57 21.13 -12.26
N ALA A 84 -3.03 21.11 -13.48
CA ALA A 84 -1.59 20.93 -13.70
C ALA A 84 -0.77 22.00 -12.97
N ALA A 85 -1.13 23.28 -13.09
CA ALA A 85 -0.40 24.36 -12.42
C ALA A 85 -0.46 24.25 -10.88
N ARG A 86 -1.61 23.86 -10.31
CA ARG A 86 -1.75 23.63 -8.86
C ARG A 86 -0.88 22.46 -8.39
N PHE A 87 -0.94 21.33 -9.10
CA PHE A 87 -0.11 20.16 -8.81
C PHE A 87 1.37 20.51 -8.90
N GLU A 88 1.82 21.16 -9.98
CA GLU A 88 3.22 21.52 -10.17
C GLU A 88 3.72 22.52 -9.11
N ALA A 89 2.87 23.43 -8.64
CA ALA A 89 3.20 24.33 -7.55
C ALA A 89 3.40 23.57 -6.23
N ALA A 90 2.48 22.66 -5.90
CA ALA A 90 2.57 21.86 -4.69
C ALA A 90 3.73 20.85 -4.75
N ALA A 91 3.94 20.16 -5.88
CA ALA A 91 5.02 19.18 -6.07
C ALA A 91 6.42 19.81 -5.95
N ARG A 92 6.58 21.10 -6.28
CA ARG A 92 7.84 21.84 -6.13
C ARG A 92 8.09 22.35 -4.70
N SER A 93 7.07 22.33 -3.84
CA SER A 93 7.19 22.82 -2.47
C SER A 93 7.66 21.70 -1.55
N ASP A 94 8.77 21.92 -0.85
CA ASP A 94 9.25 21.02 0.20
C ASP A 94 8.38 21.07 1.47
N ALA A 95 7.52 22.09 1.59
CA ALA A 95 6.57 22.22 2.69
C ALA A 95 5.21 21.56 2.41
N SER A 96 4.96 21.14 1.16
CA SER A 96 3.68 20.52 0.81
C SER A 96 3.51 19.18 1.50
N THR A 97 2.29 18.94 1.97
CA THR A 97 1.87 17.71 2.60
C THR A 97 1.30 16.73 1.58
N TYR A 98 1.15 15.47 1.98
CA TYR A 98 0.41 14.46 1.21
C TYR A 98 -1.01 14.97 0.89
N ARG A 99 -1.69 15.58 1.87
CA ARG A 99 -3.00 16.20 1.69
C ARG A 99 -2.99 17.30 0.63
N ASP A 100 -2.03 18.22 0.66
CA ASP A 100 -1.95 19.31 -0.31
C ASP A 100 -1.83 18.78 -1.74
N ILE A 101 -1.02 17.74 -1.96
CA ILE A 101 -0.89 17.13 -3.28
C ILE A 101 -2.19 16.43 -3.68
N VAL A 102 -2.79 15.65 -2.78
CA VAL A 102 -4.05 14.96 -3.04
C VAL A 102 -5.17 15.95 -3.42
N GLU A 103 -5.27 17.08 -2.73
CA GLU A 103 -6.23 18.13 -3.06
C GLU A 103 -5.91 18.79 -4.41
N ALA A 104 -4.62 18.96 -4.74
CA ALA A 104 -4.19 19.50 -6.03
C ALA A 104 -4.46 18.57 -7.22
N LEU A 105 -4.45 17.24 -7.00
CA LEU A 105 -4.83 16.23 -7.99
C LEU A 105 -6.34 16.24 -8.31
N GLY A 106 -7.14 16.91 -7.48
CA GLY A 106 -8.56 17.13 -7.73
C GLY A 106 -9.47 15.96 -7.32
N PRO A 107 -10.79 16.13 -7.49
CA PRO A 107 -11.81 15.23 -6.93
C PRO A 107 -11.91 13.86 -7.61
N THR A 108 -11.27 13.68 -8.78
CA THR A 108 -11.24 12.39 -9.51
C THR A 108 -10.19 11.45 -8.96
N PHE A 109 -9.23 11.96 -8.18
CA PHE A 109 -8.29 11.13 -7.45
C PHE A 109 -8.99 10.51 -6.24
N GLU A 110 -8.68 9.26 -5.91
CA GLU A 110 -9.20 8.52 -4.74
C GLU A 110 -8.64 9.06 -3.40
N GLY A 111 -8.43 10.37 -3.31
CA GLY A 111 -7.77 11.06 -2.23
C GLY A 111 -8.45 10.94 -0.89
N GLY A 112 -9.80 10.98 -0.90
CA GLY A 112 -10.61 10.89 0.32
C GLY A 112 -10.37 9.59 1.09
N TYR A 113 -10.24 8.46 0.40
CA TYR A 113 -9.94 7.16 0.99
C TYR A 113 -8.55 7.16 1.64
N PHE A 114 -7.52 7.60 0.91
CA PHE A 114 -6.15 7.51 1.43
C PHE A 114 -5.92 8.38 2.67
N LEU A 115 -6.52 9.57 2.76
CA LEU A 115 -6.33 10.48 3.90
C LEU A 115 -6.63 9.80 5.24
N TYR A 116 -7.73 9.06 5.33
CA TYR A 116 -8.16 8.42 6.58
C TYR A 116 -7.66 6.96 6.74
N ARG A 117 -6.88 6.46 5.76
CA ARG A 117 -6.54 5.04 5.61
C ARG A 117 -5.96 4.35 6.84
N PHE A 118 -5.13 5.05 7.64
CA PHE A 118 -4.53 4.48 8.85
C PHE A 118 -5.54 4.12 9.95
N SER A 119 -6.78 4.59 9.79
CA SER A 119 -7.90 4.34 10.69
C SER A 119 -8.85 3.28 10.16
N ASP A 120 -8.76 2.89 8.90
CA ASP A 120 -9.72 1.98 8.27
C ASP A 120 -9.58 0.57 8.84
N PRO A 121 -10.70 -0.12 9.14
CA PRO A 121 -10.68 -1.51 9.60
C PRO A 121 -9.85 -2.43 8.68
N THR A 122 -9.99 -2.24 7.37
CA THR A 122 -9.32 -3.07 6.37
C THR A 122 -7.80 -2.84 6.36
N PHE A 123 -7.33 -1.62 6.65
CA PHE A 123 -5.90 -1.34 6.88
C PHE A 123 -5.39 -2.02 8.17
N VAL A 124 -6.15 -1.94 9.26
CA VAL A 124 -5.75 -2.51 10.56
C VAL A 124 -5.54 -4.02 10.47
N VAL A 125 -6.45 -4.72 9.79
CA VAL A 125 -6.31 -6.16 9.54
C VAL A 125 -5.14 -6.45 8.60
N ALA A 126 -5.07 -5.73 7.48
CA ALA A 126 -4.02 -5.94 6.48
C ALA A 126 -2.61 -5.73 7.05
N ASP A 127 -2.41 -4.71 7.89
CA ASP A 127 -1.13 -4.44 8.56
C ASP A 127 -0.75 -5.56 9.54
N ALA A 128 -1.71 -6.07 10.32
CA ALA A 128 -1.47 -7.17 11.25
C ALA A 128 -1.09 -8.47 10.52
N VAL A 129 -1.81 -8.82 9.45
CA VAL A 129 -1.51 -9.99 8.60
C VAL A 129 -0.16 -9.83 7.93
N LEU A 130 0.12 -8.64 7.37
CA LEU A 130 1.40 -8.32 6.75
C LEU A 130 2.54 -8.52 7.75
N ARG A 131 2.47 -7.92 8.94
CA ARG A 131 3.53 -8.04 9.97
C ARG A 131 3.77 -9.49 10.39
N ALA A 132 2.70 -10.25 10.60
CA ALA A 132 2.79 -11.67 10.94
C ALA A 132 3.46 -12.50 9.83
N VAL A 133 2.93 -12.42 8.61
CA VAL A 133 3.39 -13.26 7.50
C VAL A 133 4.75 -12.79 6.96
N ALA A 134 4.91 -11.51 6.67
CA ALA A 134 6.17 -10.95 6.19
C ALA A 134 7.27 -11.06 7.24
N GLY A 135 6.99 -10.83 8.53
CA GLY A 135 7.96 -11.04 9.61
C GLY A 135 8.47 -12.48 9.68
N THR A 136 7.57 -13.45 9.45
CA THR A 136 7.90 -14.88 9.44
C THR A 136 8.80 -15.25 8.25
N VAL A 137 8.44 -14.80 7.05
CA VAL A 137 9.11 -15.26 5.82
C VAL A 137 10.30 -14.39 5.41
N LEU A 138 10.32 -13.09 5.72
CA LEU A 138 11.42 -12.22 5.29
C LEU A 138 12.62 -12.29 6.22
N LYS A 139 12.39 -12.45 7.53
CA LYS A 139 13.43 -12.47 8.58
C LYS A 139 14.45 -11.32 8.46
N GLY A 140 14.03 -10.18 7.92
CA GLY A 140 14.89 -9.01 7.68
C GLY A 140 16.03 -9.24 6.67
N ALA A 141 15.96 -10.28 5.84
CA ALA A 141 17.04 -10.66 4.91
C ALA A 141 16.56 -10.87 3.46
N ARG A 142 15.24 -10.82 3.24
CA ARG A 142 14.64 -10.98 1.91
C ARG A 142 13.79 -9.77 1.54
N ARG A 143 13.64 -9.55 0.25
CA ARG A 143 12.88 -8.43 -0.31
C ARG A 143 11.38 -8.74 -0.36
N ALA A 144 10.55 -7.73 -0.11
CA ALA A 144 9.10 -7.77 -0.32
C ALA A 144 8.67 -7.02 -1.59
N VAL A 145 7.50 -7.37 -2.12
CA VAL A 145 6.79 -6.59 -3.14
C VAL A 145 5.33 -6.36 -2.75
N ASP A 146 4.90 -5.11 -2.87
CA ASP A 146 3.52 -4.65 -2.70
C ASP A 146 2.94 -4.33 -4.07
N ILE A 147 2.08 -5.22 -4.60
CA ILE A 147 1.48 -5.12 -5.92
C ILE A 147 0.09 -4.49 -5.79
N CYS A 148 -0.17 -3.46 -6.60
CA CYS A 148 -1.30 -2.56 -6.41
C CYS A 148 -1.25 -1.88 -5.03
N GLY A 149 -0.05 -1.52 -4.57
CA GLY A 149 0.16 -0.97 -3.23
C GLY A 149 -0.33 0.47 -3.05
N GLY A 150 -0.91 1.06 -4.10
CA GLY A 150 -1.49 2.39 -4.08
C GLY A 150 -0.48 3.44 -3.62
N SER A 151 -0.92 4.28 -2.70
CA SER A 151 -0.09 5.34 -2.13
C SER A 151 0.79 4.86 -0.99
N GLY A 152 1.12 3.57 -0.90
CA GLY A 152 2.22 3.04 -0.06
C GLY A 152 1.93 2.91 1.43
N HIS A 153 0.67 2.99 1.86
CA HIS A 153 0.29 2.93 3.29
C HIS A 153 0.73 1.64 3.97
N LEU A 154 0.52 0.49 3.31
CA LEU A 154 0.98 -0.82 3.82
C LEU A 154 2.45 -1.08 3.48
N THR A 155 2.95 -0.58 2.34
CA THR A 155 4.38 -0.62 1.99
C THR A 155 5.25 -0.01 3.09
N ARG A 156 4.76 1.04 3.76
CA ARG A 156 5.43 1.65 4.91
C ARG A 156 5.79 0.63 5.99
N SER A 157 4.92 -0.32 6.30
CA SER A 157 5.19 -1.37 7.28
C SER A 157 6.22 -2.38 6.76
N LEU A 158 6.29 -2.60 5.45
CA LEU A 158 7.33 -3.45 4.85
C LEU A 158 8.73 -2.84 4.94
N LEU A 159 8.87 -1.51 5.09
CA LEU A 159 10.18 -0.88 5.25
C LEU A 159 10.94 -1.39 6.50
N GLU A 160 10.22 -1.83 7.53
CA GLU A 160 10.80 -2.39 8.75
C GLU A 160 11.19 -3.87 8.60
N LEU A 161 10.58 -4.59 7.64
CA LEU A 161 10.63 -6.06 7.55
C LEU A 161 11.44 -6.56 6.35
N SER A 162 11.56 -5.74 5.31
CA SER A 162 12.19 -6.08 4.04
C SER A 162 13.63 -5.60 3.99
N ALA A 163 14.55 -6.50 3.64
CA ALA A 163 15.90 -6.13 3.25
C ALA A 163 16.32 -6.98 2.04
N PRO A 164 16.72 -6.37 0.90
CA PRO A 164 16.76 -4.94 0.63
C PRO A 164 15.37 -4.26 0.67
N ALA A 165 15.34 -2.94 0.44
CA ALA A 165 14.13 -2.13 0.39
C ALA A 165 12.99 -2.80 -0.42
N PRO A 166 11.74 -2.73 0.06
CA PRO A 166 10.59 -3.33 -0.61
C PRO A 166 10.30 -2.61 -1.92
N ILE A 167 9.75 -3.36 -2.89
CA ILE A 167 9.21 -2.76 -4.11
C ILE A 167 7.75 -2.39 -3.91
N LEU A 168 7.38 -1.17 -4.26
CA LEU A 168 5.99 -0.75 -4.41
C LEU A 168 5.65 -0.71 -5.89
N ALA A 169 4.70 -1.53 -6.31
CA ALA A 169 4.22 -1.62 -7.67
C ALA A 169 2.75 -1.20 -7.77
N ASP A 170 2.41 -0.30 -8.68
CA ASP A 170 1.01 0.07 -8.97
C ASP A 170 0.87 0.53 -10.42
N LEU A 171 -0.34 0.47 -10.97
CA LEU A 171 -0.64 0.97 -12.30
C LEU A 171 -0.73 2.51 -12.33
N TYR A 172 -1.21 3.11 -11.24
CA TYR A 172 -1.43 4.54 -11.16
C TYR A 172 -0.18 5.25 -10.65
N PHE A 173 0.57 5.83 -11.59
CA PHE A 173 1.82 6.54 -11.31
C PHE A 173 1.70 7.57 -10.17
N ALA A 174 0.62 8.36 -10.13
CA ALA A 174 0.40 9.36 -9.09
C ALA A 174 0.42 8.76 -7.67
N LYS A 175 -0.10 7.54 -7.49
CA LYS A 175 -0.12 6.83 -6.21
C LYS A 175 1.30 6.44 -5.78
N VAL A 176 2.06 5.82 -6.69
CA VAL A 176 3.45 5.42 -6.45
C VAL A 176 4.35 6.63 -6.20
N TRP A 177 4.12 7.73 -6.93
CA TRP A 177 4.82 8.99 -6.76
C TRP A 177 4.57 9.61 -5.37
N LEU A 178 3.30 9.64 -4.94
CA LEU A 178 2.93 10.06 -3.58
C LEU A 178 3.58 9.18 -2.51
N ALA A 179 3.64 7.87 -2.74
CA ALA A 179 4.23 6.94 -1.80
C ALA A 179 5.73 7.19 -1.57
N ARG A 180 6.47 7.32 -2.67
CA ARG A 180 7.91 7.64 -2.64
C ARG A 180 8.19 8.99 -1.97
N ARG A 181 7.25 9.94 -2.01
CA ARG A 181 7.42 11.26 -1.41
C ARG A 181 7.06 11.28 0.09
N PHE A 182 5.99 10.59 0.48
CA PHE A 182 5.40 10.78 1.82
C PHE A 182 5.31 9.49 2.64
N THR A 183 4.61 8.47 2.15
CA THR A 183 4.18 7.35 2.99
C THR A 183 5.27 6.29 3.14
N ALA A 184 6.01 6.01 2.07
CA ALA A 184 7.03 4.97 1.99
C ALA A 184 8.28 5.44 1.20
N PRO A 185 8.94 6.54 1.61
CA PRO A 185 10.07 7.12 0.87
C PRO A 185 11.28 6.20 0.73
N GLY A 186 11.40 5.19 1.59
CA GLY A 186 12.45 4.17 1.50
C GLY A 186 12.14 2.99 0.56
N SER A 187 10.99 2.99 -0.12
CA SER A 187 10.61 1.93 -1.06
C SER A 187 11.21 2.14 -2.45
N GLU A 188 11.34 1.07 -3.23
CA GLU A 188 11.70 1.14 -4.65
C GLU A 188 10.41 1.12 -5.52
N PRO A 189 10.01 2.24 -6.11
CA PRO A 189 8.76 2.36 -6.86
C PRO A 189 8.85 1.79 -8.28
N VAL A 190 7.79 1.14 -8.75
CA VAL A 190 7.64 0.68 -10.15
C VAL A 190 6.20 0.89 -10.60
N CYS A 191 6.01 1.58 -11.73
CA CYS A 191 4.68 1.74 -12.31
C CYS A 191 4.42 0.60 -13.30
N CYS A 192 3.51 -0.34 -12.99
CA CYS A 192 3.19 -1.48 -13.85
C CYS A 192 1.77 -2.01 -13.67
N ASP A 193 1.24 -2.70 -14.68
CA ASP A 193 -0.13 -3.22 -14.69
C ASP A 193 -0.23 -4.60 -14.03
N GLY A 194 -1.04 -4.71 -12.97
CA GLY A 194 -1.41 -5.97 -12.31
C GLY A 194 -2.04 -7.01 -13.25
N ASN A 195 -2.58 -6.57 -14.40
CA ASN A 195 -3.17 -7.46 -15.41
C ASN A 195 -2.15 -8.00 -16.43
N ALA A 196 -0.91 -7.51 -16.41
CA ALA A 196 0.18 -7.95 -17.26
C ALA A 196 1.16 -8.87 -16.49
N PRO A 197 2.08 -9.59 -17.16
CA PRO A 197 3.15 -10.30 -16.45
C PRO A 197 3.96 -9.33 -15.59
N MET A 198 4.29 -9.74 -14.37
CA MET A 198 4.98 -8.87 -13.40
C MET A 198 6.42 -8.65 -13.85
N PRO A 199 6.90 -7.38 -13.88
CA PRO A 199 8.18 -7.02 -14.48
C PRO A 199 9.38 -7.30 -13.56
N PHE A 200 9.38 -8.44 -12.88
CA PHE A 200 10.39 -8.83 -11.92
C PHE A 200 10.90 -10.26 -12.16
N ALA A 201 12.14 -10.51 -11.75
CA ALA A 201 12.76 -11.83 -11.83
C ALA A 201 12.05 -12.85 -10.93
N ARG A 202 12.08 -14.13 -11.34
CA ARG A 202 11.59 -15.25 -10.52
C ARG A 202 12.39 -15.34 -9.22
N GLY A 203 11.71 -15.63 -8.11
CA GLY A 203 12.34 -15.85 -6.81
C GLY A 203 13.07 -14.62 -6.25
N ALA A 204 12.77 -13.42 -6.76
CA ALA A 204 13.40 -12.18 -6.31
C ALA A 204 12.88 -11.71 -4.94
N PHE A 205 11.78 -12.29 -4.44
CA PHE A 205 11.11 -11.85 -3.24
C PHE A 205 10.86 -13.02 -2.28
N GLY A 206 10.82 -12.72 -0.99
CA GLY A 206 10.32 -13.64 0.03
C GLY A 206 8.83 -13.46 0.33
N TYR A 207 8.27 -12.32 -0.04
CA TYR A 207 6.90 -11.94 0.25
C TYR A 207 6.34 -11.10 -0.91
N ALA A 208 5.16 -11.48 -1.40
CA ALA A 208 4.41 -10.71 -2.38
C ALA A 208 2.99 -10.49 -1.86
N MET A 209 2.50 -9.26 -1.91
CA MET A 209 1.12 -8.97 -1.51
C MET A 209 0.36 -8.14 -2.53
N CYS A 210 -0.97 -8.23 -2.44
CA CYS A 210 -1.90 -7.32 -3.10
C CYS A 210 -3.04 -7.03 -2.13
N SER A 211 -3.27 -5.77 -1.80
CA SER A 211 -4.26 -5.37 -0.79
C SER A 211 -5.30 -4.46 -1.39
N ASP A 212 -6.58 -4.74 -1.11
CA ASP A 212 -7.70 -3.84 -1.45
C ASP A 212 -7.80 -3.49 -2.95
N ALA A 213 -7.29 -4.39 -3.80
CA ALA A 213 -7.18 -4.17 -5.24
C ALA A 213 -7.46 -5.43 -6.08
N PHE A 214 -7.32 -6.62 -5.49
CA PHE A 214 -7.36 -7.88 -6.23
C PHE A 214 -8.71 -8.12 -6.94
N GLN A 215 -9.81 -7.63 -6.36
CA GLN A 215 -11.14 -7.67 -6.95
C GLN A 215 -11.23 -6.92 -8.29
N TYR A 216 -10.38 -5.91 -8.53
CA TYR A 216 -10.34 -5.15 -9.79
C TYR A 216 -9.42 -5.75 -10.86
N ILE A 217 -8.62 -6.76 -10.51
CA ILE A 217 -7.76 -7.46 -11.48
C ILE A 217 -8.62 -8.38 -12.33
N TRP A 218 -8.57 -8.23 -13.65
CA TRP A 218 -9.26 -9.13 -14.58
C TRP A 218 -8.54 -10.48 -14.66
N THR A 219 -7.22 -10.47 -14.86
CA THR A 219 -6.41 -11.68 -15.05
C THR A 219 -5.94 -12.30 -13.71
N LYS A 220 -6.85 -12.50 -12.76
CA LYS A 220 -6.57 -12.99 -11.39
C LYS A 220 -5.67 -14.23 -11.35
N ARG A 221 -5.93 -15.21 -12.24
CA ARG A 221 -5.11 -16.43 -12.36
C ARG A 221 -3.67 -16.13 -12.76
N GLN A 222 -3.47 -15.20 -13.68
CA GLN A 222 -2.13 -14.76 -14.09
C GLN A 222 -1.43 -14.05 -12.93
N LEU A 223 -2.11 -13.12 -12.25
CA LEU A 223 -1.51 -12.39 -11.14
C LEU A 223 -1.08 -13.34 -10.01
N ILE A 224 -1.92 -14.30 -9.59
CA ILE A 224 -1.53 -15.30 -8.58
C ILE A 224 -0.34 -16.15 -9.07
N GLY A 225 -0.36 -16.60 -10.33
CA GLY A 225 0.77 -17.34 -10.92
C GLY A 225 2.06 -16.52 -10.92
N GLU A 226 1.98 -15.22 -11.21
CA GLU A 226 3.12 -14.30 -11.16
C GLU A 226 3.59 -14.08 -9.72
N MET A 227 2.70 -13.82 -8.76
CA MET A 227 3.06 -13.69 -7.35
C MET A 227 3.75 -14.94 -6.82
N ALA A 228 3.24 -16.14 -7.16
CA ALA A 228 3.88 -17.40 -6.85
C ALA A 228 5.27 -17.51 -7.49
N ARG A 229 5.41 -17.12 -8.77
CA ARG A 229 6.71 -17.06 -9.47
C ARG A 229 7.69 -16.10 -8.79
N LEU A 230 7.21 -14.95 -8.32
CA LEU A 230 8.03 -13.94 -7.65
C LEU A 230 8.62 -14.44 -6.34
N VAL A 231 7.88 -15.29 -5.61
CA VAL A 231 8.31 -15.86 -4.33
C VAL A 231 8.90 -17.28 -4.42
N ALA A 232 9.01 -17.84 -5.62
CA ALA A 232 9.61 -19.15 -5.90
C ALA A 232 11.16 -19.12 -5.82
N GLY A 233 11.67 -18.67 -4.67
CA GLY A 233 13.09 -18.69 -4.31
C GLY A 233 13.52 -20.01 -3.65
N PRO A 234 14.79 -20.11 -3.19
CA PRO A 234 15.30 -21.31 -2.53
C PRO A 234 14.67 -21.55 -1.14
N GLU A 235 14.25 -20.50 -0.46
CA GLU A 235 13.55 -20.57 0.82
C GLU A 235 12.04 -20.29 0.62
N PRO A 236 11.14 -20.97 1.36
CA PRO A 236 9.70 -20.75 1.25
C PRO A 236 9.31 -19.27 1.40
N GLY A 237 8.58 -18.75 0.43
CA GLY A 237 7.99 -17.41 0.48
C GLY A 237 6.51 -17.43 0.82
N ALA A 238 5.88 -16.25 0.79
CA ALA A 238 4.43 -16.13 0.96
C ALA A 238 3.80 -15.18 -0.05
N VAL A 239 2.60 -15.55 -0.49
CA VAL A 239 1.68 -14.72 -1.26
C VAL A 239 0.51 -14.34 -0.35
N VAL A 240 0.21 -13.05 -0.26
CA VAL A 240 -0.91 -12.54 0.56
C VAL A 240 -1.84 -11.68 -0.27
N ILE A 241 -3.13 -12.01 -0.25
CA ILE A 241 -4.19 -11.12 -0.73
C ILE A 241 -4.92 -10.62 0.51
N ASN A 242 -4.77 -9.33 0.81
CA ASN A 242 -5.48 -8.69 1.92
C ASN A 242 -6.73 -8.01 1.38
N HIS A 243 -7.86 -8.19 2.06
CA HIS A 243 -9.12 -7.53 1.71
C HIS A 243 -9.50 -7.69 0.23
N THR A 244 -10.07 -8.85 -0.12
CA THR A 244 -10.70 -9.04 -1.42
C THR A 244 -12.18 -9.35 -1.25
N HIS A 245 -13.00 -8.72 -2.08
CA HIS A 245 -14.46 -8.88 -1.99
C HIS A 245 -14.90 -10.29 -2.35
N ASN A 246 -15.96 -10.75 -1.69
CA ASN A 246 -16.61 -12.02 -1.95
C ASN A 246 -17.81 -11.83 -2.90
N GLN A 247 -17.87 -12.62 -3.97
CA GLN A 247 -18.97 -12.58 -4.95
C GLN A 247 -20.33 -12.95 -4.37
N LEU A 248 -20.37 -13.73 -3.29
CA LEU A 248 -21.60 -14.23 -2.68
C LEU A 248 -22.29 -13.19 -1.79
N THR A 249 -21.62 -12.08 -1.51
CA THR A 249 -22.11 -10.98 -0.67
C THR A 249 -22.00 -9.66 -1.42
N TRP A 250 -22.81 -8.69 -1.04
CA TRP A 250 -22.70 -7.33 -1.57
C TRP A 250 -21.70 -6.50 -0.76
N THR A 251 -20.90 -5.71 -1.46
CA THR A 251 -20.02 -4.67 -0.91
C THR A 251 -20.08 -3.41 -1.78
N PRO A 252 -19.84 -2.21 -1.20
CA PRO A 252 -19.49 -1.04 -1.97
C PRO A 252 -18.27 -1.32 -2.87
N SER A 253 -18.18 -0.66 -4.02
CA SER A 253 -17.04 -0.78 -4.94
C SER A 253 -16.68 -2.25 -5.26
N GLN A 254 -17.70 -3.07 -5.52
CA GLN A 254 -17.60 -4.53 -5.53
C GLN A 254 -16.50 -5.09 -6.44
N GLY A 255 -16.17 -4.41 -7.53
CA GLY A 255 -15.19 -4.89 -8.52
C GLY A 255 -15.71 -6.11 -9.26
N GLN A 256 -14.85 -7.12 -9.44
CA GLN A 256 -15.18 -8.38 -10.11
C GLN A 256 -14.76 -9.57 -9.23
N PRO A 257 -15.40 -9.72 -8.07
CA PRO A 257 -14.97 -10.72 -7.09
C PRO A 257 -15.26 -12.14 -7.56
N LEU A 258 -14.59 -13.10 -6.94
CA LEU A 258 -14.92 -14.52 -7.02
C LEU A 258 -15.57 -14.98 -5.72
N SER A 259 -16.23 -16.14 -5.75
CA SER A 259 -16.61 -16.84 -4.52
C SER A 259 -15.36 -17.35 -3.78
N PRO A 260 -15.46 -17.71 -2.49
CA PRO A 260 -14.33 -18.29 -1.76
C PRO A 260 -13.75 -19.52 -2.47
N ALA A 261 -14.62 -20.38 -3.02
CA ALA A 261 -14.19 -21.52 -3.83
C ALA A 261 -13.43 -21.09 -5.09
N GLY A 262 -13.95 -20.11 -5.84
CA GLY A 262 -13.28 -19.61 -7.05
C GLY A 262 -11.92 -18.98 -6.75
N TYR A 263 -11.75 -18.33 -5.60
CA TYR A 263 -10.43 -17.86 -5.18
C TYR A 263 -9.45 -18.99 -4.86
N ARG A 264 -9.90 -20.09 -4.22
CA ARG A 264 -9.03 -21.26 -3.95
C ARG A 264 -8.49 -21.87 -5.23
N ASP A 265 -9.31 -21.95 -6.27
CA ASP A 265 -8.93 -22.52 -7.57
C ASP A 265 -7.77 -21.76 -8.26
N LEU A 266 -7.51 -20.50 -7.87
CA LEU A 266 -6.39 -19.73 -8.40
C LEU A 266 -5.02 -20.21 -7.87
N PHE A 267 -4.98 -20.84 -6.70
CA PHE A 267 -3.74 -21.21 -6.00
C PHE A 267 -3.31 -22.65 -6.30
N GLU A 268 -2.89 -22.88 -7.55
CA GLU A 268 -2.52 -24.22 -8.04
C GLU A 268 -1.14 -24.70 -7.54
N THR A 269 -0.22 -23.78 -7.26
CA THR A 269 1.21 -24.11 -7.02
C THR A 269 1.68 -23.90 -5.59
N ILE A 270 0.88 -23.24 -4.76
CA ILE A 270 1.23 -22.89 -3.38
C ILE A 270 -0.02 -23.03 -2.51
N PRO A 271 0.03 -23.78 -1.39
CA PRO A 271 -1.16 -24.05 -0.59
C PRO A 271 -1.65 -22.74 0.03
N ALA A 272 -2.96 -22.49 -0.11
CA ALA A 272 -3.60 -21.27 0.38
C ALA A 272 -4.60 -21.56 1.51
N ARG A 273 -4.75 -20.60 2.42
CA ARG A 273 -5.85 -20.53 3.39
C ARG A 273 -6.59 -19.22 3.21
N ILE A 274 -7.92 -19.30 3.23
CA ILE A 274 -8.82 -18.16 3.16
C ILE A 274 -9.39 -17.94 4.56
N TYR A 275 -9.43 -16.68 4.98
CA TYR A 275 -9.94 -16.24 6.26
C TYR A 275 -11.07 -15.24 6.06
N ALA A 276 -12.05 -15.34 6.95
CA ALA A 276 -13.06 -14.33 7.16
C ALA A 276 -12.40 -13.06 7.72
N GLU A 277 -12.54 -11.91 7.04
CA GLU A 277 -11.90 -10.68 7.51
C GLU A 277 -12.43 -10.24 8.87
N THR A 278 -13.73 -10.43 9.15
CA THR A 278 -14.34 -10.15 10.47
C THR A 278 -13.69 -10.94 11.61
N SER A 279 -13.25 -12.16 11.35
CA SER A 279 -12.58 -13.01 12.35
C SER A 279 -11.17 -12.52 12.61
N LEU A 280 -10.43 -12.13 11.57
CA LEU A 280 -9.11 -11.49 11.72
C LEU A 280 -9.24 -10.14 12.42
N PHE A 281 -10.25 -9.35 12.07
CA PHE A 281 -10.57 -8.07 12.70
C PHE A 281 -10.82 -8.22 14.20
N SER A 282 -11.65 -9.18 14.59
CA SER A 282 -11.91 -9.51 16.00
C SER A 282 -10.62 -9.82 16.77
N ASP A 283 -9.71 -10.61 16.20
CA ASP A 283 -8.43 -10.92 16.85
C ASP A 283 -7.60 -9.65 17.11
N VAL A 284 -7.51 -8.78 16.09
CA VAL A 284 -6.71 -7.55 16.16
C VAL A 284 -7.31 -6.56 17.16
N VAL A 285 -8.62 -6.32 17.10
CA VAL A 285 -9.28 -5.30 17.94
C VAL A 285 -9.38 -5.74 19.39
N LYS A 286 -9.57 -7.04 19.67
CA LYS A 286 -9.61 -7.57 21.05
C LYS A 286 -8.23 -7.68 21.69
N GLY A 287 -7.15 -7.41 20.95
CA GLY A 287 -5.77 -7.47 21.43
C GLY A 287 -5.24 -8.89 21.67
N GLY A 288 -5.93 -9.90 21.13
CA GLY A 288 -5.48 -11.30 21.15
C GLY A 288 -4.43 -11.57 20.06
N PRO A 289 -3.78 -12.75 20.06
CA PRO A 289 -2.92 -13.11 18.94
C PRO A 289 -3.74 -13.22 17.64
N LEU A 290 -3.15 -12.83 16.53
CA LEU A 290 -3.69 -13.08 15.19
C LEU A 290 -3.55 -14.57 14.87
N ASP A 291 -4.65 -15.33 14.93
CA ASP A 291 -4.63 -16.76 14.69
C ASP A 291 -4.68 -17.09 13.19
N LEU A 292 -3.55 -17.44 12.58
CA LEU A 292 -3.49 -17.97 11.22
C LEU A 292 -3.44 -19.51 11.19
N SER A 293 -3.51 -20.17 12.35
CA SER A 293 -3.63 -21.63 12.43
C SER A 293 -5.05 -22.11 12.13
N ARG A 294 -6.05 -21.24 12.36
CA ARG A 294 -7.47 -21.54 12.16
C ARG A 294 -7.81 -21.94 10.73
N ARG A 295 -8.89 -22.70 10.60
CA ARG A 295 -9.52 -23.06 9.33
C ARG A 295 -10.99 -22.70 9.39
N GLU A 296 -11.36 -21.74 8.57
CA GLU A 296 -12.76 -21.33 8.45
C GLU A 296 -13.57 -22.37 7.68
N ARG A 297 -14.82 -22.56 8.11
CA ARG A 297 -15.78 -23.39 7.38
C ARG A 297 -16.27 -22.62 6.15
N ASP A 298 -16.60 -23.33 5.08
CA ASP A 298 -17.14 -22.72 3.86
C ASP A 298 -18.35 -21.84 4.13
N SER A 299 -19.27 -22.29 4.99
CA SER A 299 -20.46 -21.50 5.35
C SER A 299 -20.15 -20.16 6.03
N VAL A 300 -19.00 -20.05 6.70
CA VAL A 300 -18.55 -18.78 7.29
C VAL A 300 -18.02 -17.90 6.16
N LEU A 301 -17.09 -18.43 5.35
CA LEU A 301 -16.48 -17.69 4.25
C LEU A 301 -17.49 -17.21 3.20
N ASP A 302 -18.51 -18.02 2.91
CA ASP A 302 -19.56 -17.66 1.95
C ASP A 302 -20.41 -16.47 2.42
N ALA A 303 -20.53 -16.26 3.74
CA ALA A 303 -21.30 -15.18 4.34
C ALA A 303 -20.49 -13.89 4.54
N GLU A 304 -19.18 -13.92 4.33
CA GLU A 304 -18.30 -12.79 4.57
C GLU A 304 -18.24 -11.80 3.42
N GLN A 305 -18.21 -10.52 3.74
CA GLN A 305 -18.09 -9.44 2.75
C GLN A 305 -16.69 -9.38 2.11
N ALA A 306 -15.66 -9.56 2.93
CA ALA A 306 -14.27 -9.50 2.54
C ALA A 306 -13.49 -10.70 3.08
N LEU A 307 -12.51 -11.12 2.30
CA LEU A 307 -11.68 -12.28 2.54
C LEU A 307 -10.21 -11.88 2.54
N THR A 308 -9.44 -12.53 3.39
CA THR A 308 -7.97 -12.50 3.33
C THR A 308 -7.46 -13.87 2.93
N ILE A 309 -6.48 -13.92 2.02
CA ILE A 309 -5.90 -15.17 1.52
C ILE A 309 -4.40 -15.16 1.81
N VAL A 310 -3.92 -16.21 2.48
CA VAL A 310 -2.49 -16.41 2.77
C VAL A 310 -2.04 -17.74 2.19
N ALA A 311 -1.08 -17.70 1.28
CA ALA A 311 -0.49 -18.88 0.67
C ALA A 311 1.01 -18.98 0.92
N SER A 312 1.46 -20.09 1.50
CA SER A 312 2.86 -20.35 1.82
C SER A 312 3.11 -21.83 2.10
N ASP A 313 4.29 -22.33 1.74
CA ASP A 313 4.77 -23.65 2.21
C ASP A 313 5.48 -23.57 3.57
N HIS A 314 5.65 -22.38 4.14
CA HIS A 314 6.30 -22.20 5.42
C HIS A 314 5.32 -22.51 6.58
N PRO A 315 5.52 -23.57 7.38
CA PRO A 315 4.53 -24.00 8.38
C PRO A 315 4.27 -22.93 9.46
N ASP A 316 5.30 -22.19 9.88
CA ASP A 316 5.17 -21.15 10.92
C ASP A 316 4.30 -19.95 10.49
N VAL A 317 4.01 -19.80 9.19
CA VAL A 317 3.02 -18.81 8.72
C VAL A 317 1.64 -19.14 9.29
N TYR A 318 1.34 -20.43 9.44
CA TYR A 318 0.05 -20.94 9.90
C TYR A 318 0.01 -21.23 11.41
N ALA A 319 0.47 -20.26 12.19
CA ALA A 319 0.46 -20.27 13.65
C ALA A 319 -0.33 -19.07 14.20
N ALA A 320 -0.50 -19.02 15.53
CA ALA A 320 -0.97 -17.83 16.20
C ALA A 320 0.19 -16.85 16.37
N HIS A 321 0.02 -15.61 15.91
CA HIS A 321 1.05 -14.58 15.92
C HIS A 321 0.73 -13.50 16.96
N PRO A 322 1.66 -13.12 17.84
CA PRO A 322 1.45 -11.96 18.70
C PRO A 322 1.28 -10.70 17.83
N LEU A 323 0.33 -9.84 18.18
CA LEU A 323 0.18 -8.55 17.51
C LEU A 323 1.45 -7.72 17.76
N GLN A 324 2.13 -7.38 16.68
CA GLN A 324 3.37 -6.60 16.75
C GLN A 324 3.04 -5.12 16.69
N ALA A 325 3.36 -4.39 17.75
CA ALA A 325 3.47 -2.94 17.68
C ALA A 325 4.75 -2.57 16.90
N PRO A 326 4.75 -1.46 16.14
CA PRO A 326 5.98 -0.94 15.55
C PRO A 326 7.03 -0.70 16.64
N SER A 327 8.27 -1.16 16.43
CA SER A 327 9.34 -1.02 17.41
C SER A 327 9.82 0.43 17.58
N ARG A 328 9.47 1.31 16.63
CA ARG A 328 9.81 2.74 16.64
C ARG A 328 8.80 3.52 15.82
N ALA A 329 8.50 4.75 16.25
CA ALA A 329 7.81 5.72 15.40
C ALA A 329 8.67 6.06 14.17
N THR A 330 8.18 5.74 12.98
CA THR A 330 8.84 6.09 11.70
C THR A 330 8.28 7.39 11.09
N GLY A 331 7.27 7.98 11.73
CA GLY A 331 6.67 9.26 11.34
C GLY A 331 6.29 10.14 12.54
N GLU A 332 5.23 10.93 12.40
CA GLU A 332 4.77 11.91 13.39
C GLU A 332 3.52 11.42 14.12
N TYR A 333 3.47 11.59 15.44
CA TYR A 333 2.24 11.35 16.19
C TYR A 333 1.27 12.51 16.01
N ARG A 334 0.04 12.18 15.64
CA ARG A 334 -1.05 13.14 15.47
C ARG A 334 -2.35 12.59 16.01
N LEU A 335 -3.27 13.50 16.31
CA LEU A 335 -4.66 13.11 16.47
C LEU A 335 -5.18 12.46 15.19
N ASN A 336 -5.99 11.43 15.34
CA ASN A 336 -6.61 10.76 14.22
C ASN A 336 -7.50 11.77 13.45
N PRO A 337 -7.31 11.93 12.13
CA PRO A 337 -8.03 12.90 11.31
C PRO A 337 -9.55 12.72 11.27
N LEU A 338 -10.07 11.59 11.75
CA LEU A 338 -11.51 11.37 11.93
C LEU A 338 -12.10 12.10 13.14
N TYR A 339 -11.30 12.72 14.01
CA TYR A 339 -11.82 13.49 15.14
C TYR A 339 -11.94 14.98 14.83
N SER A 340 -13.10 15.57 15.13
CA SER A 340 -13.19 17.01 15.37
C SER A 340 -12.68 17.34 16.76
N VAL A 341 -11.90 18.42 16.87
CA VAL A 341 -11.19 18.80 18.10
C VAL A 341 -11.76 20.11 18.64
N GLU A 342 -12.16 20.12 19.90
CA GLU A 342 -12.55 21.32 20.65
C GLU A 342 -11.61 21.47 21.85
N GLN A 343 -11.04 22.66 22.06
CA GLN A 343 -10.13 22.91 23.17
C GLN A 343 -10.85 23.56 24.35
N GLU A 344 -10.77 22.93 25.51
CA GLU A 344 -11.29 23.41 26.79
C GLU A 344 -10.15 23.49 27.82
N GLY A 345 -9.52 24.67 27.92
CA GLY A 345 -8.34 24.86 28.78
C GLY A 345 -7.15 24.02 28.29
N SER A 346 -6.66 23.11 29.16
CA SER A 346 -5.58 22.16 28.82
C SER A 346 -6.07 20.86 28.18
N ARG A 347 -7.39 20.66 28.07
CA ARG A 347 -7.97 19.44 27.51
C ARG A 347 -8.43 19.66 26.08
N LEU A 348 -8.30 18.61 25.28
CA LEU A 348 -8.85 18.52 23.93
C LEU A 348 -10.00 17.52 23.98
N ARG A 349 -11.23 17.98 23.75
CA ARG A 349 -12.40 17.12 23.54
C ARG A 349 -12.43 16.70 22.08
N LEU A 350 -12.48 15.39 21.86
CA LEU A 350 -12.45 14.77 20.54
C LEU A 350 -13.82 14.12 20.30
N THR A 351 -14.44 14.44 19.16
CA THR A 351 -15.69 13.79 18.70
C THR A 351 -15.47 13.14 17.34
N LEU A 352 -15.77 11.85 17.22
CA LEU A 352 -15.60 11.10 15.98
C LEU A 352 -16.56 11.64 14.91
N LYS A 353 -16.03 11.98 13.75
CA LYS A 353 -16.76 12.57 12.62
C LYS A 353 -16.25 12.00 11.30
N PHE A 354 -17.09 11.21 10.65
CA PHE A 354 -16.79 10.69 9.32
C PHE A 354 -16.83 11.79 8.25
N PRO A 355 -16.00 11.69 7.20
CA PRO A 355 -15.94 12.68 6.13
C PRO A 355 -17.24 12.74 5.30
N ASN A 356 -17.93 11.61 5.13
CA ASN A 356 -19.24 11.52 4.46
C ASN A 356 -19.94 10.18 4.80
N ALA A 357 -21.20 10.05 4.40
CA ALA A 357 -22.03 8.88 4.69
C ALA A 357 -21.55 7.59 3.99
N ALA A 358 -21.00 7.68 2.77
CA ALA A 358 -20.50 6.51 2.06
C ALA A 358 -19.26 5.91 2.75
N TYR A 359 -18.36 6.77 3.23
CA TYR A 359 -17.21 6.35 4.04
C TYR A 359 -17.66 5.73 5.37
N GLU A 360 -18.69 6.28 6.02
CA GLU A 360 -19.26 5.69 7.24
C GLU A 360 -19.89 4.32 6.99
N GLU A 361 -20.60 4.15 5.87
CA GLU A 361 -21.19 2.85 5.48
C GLU A 361 -20.12 1.78 5.27
N GLU A 362 -19.00 2.15 4.63
CA GLU A 362 -17.93 1.20 4.31
C GLU A 362 -16.98 0.91 5.49
N TYR A 363 -16.63 1.93 6.29
CA TYR A 363 -15.58 1.83 7.32
C TYR A 363 -16.10 2.04 8.76
N GLY A 364 -17.41 2.08 8.97
CA GLY A 364 -18.04 2.35 10.26
C GLY A 364 -17.67 1.37 11.39
N ALA A 365 -17.17 0.16 11.05
CA ALA A 365 -16.65 -0.80 12.02
C ALA A 365 -15.47 -0.27 12.84
N CYS A 366 -14.82 0.83 12.41
CA CYS A 366 -13.78 1.48 13.20
C CYS A 366 -14.25 1.97 14.57
N ARG A 367 -15.57 2.16 14.78
CA ARG A 367 -16.18 2.48 16.08
C ARG A 367 -15.91 1.43 17.16
N GLU A 368 -15.52 0.21 16.81
CA GLU A 368 -15.14 -0.82 17.79
C GLU A 368 -13.84 -0.49 18.54
N TYR A 369 -12.94 0.29 17.94
CA TYR A 369 -11.71 0.76 18.60
C TYR A 369 -11.68 2.28 18.77
N LEU A 370 -12.30 3.06 17.87
CA LEU A 370 -12.40 4.52 17.96
C LEU A 370 -13.60 4.94 18.82
N PRO A 371 -13.39 5.51 20.03
CA PRO A 371 -14.49 6.05 20.84
C PRO A 371 -15.24 7.16 20.10
N GLU A 372 -16.56 7.24 20.27
CA GLU A 372 -17.36 8.34 19.72
C GLU A 372 -16.94 9.69 20.30
N GLN A 373 -16.62 9.71 21.59
CA GLN A 373 -16.10 10.89 22.31
C GLN A 373 -14.98 10.47 23.26
N THR A 374 -13.94 11.28 23.34
CA THR A 374 -12.87 11.12 24.33
C THR A 374 -12.20 12.46 24.62
N GLU A 375 -11.40 12.52 25.68
CA GLU A 375 -10.60 13.68 26.03
C GLU A 375 -9.14 13.31 26.14
N ILE A 376 -8.25 14.20 25.70
CA ILE A 376 -6.81 14.07 25.90
C ILE A 376 -6.24 15.35 26.49
N ASP A 377 -5.16 15.23 27.27
CA ASP A 377 -4.40 16.39 27.73
C ASP A 377 -3.50 16.91 26.60
N ALA A 378 -3.59 18.21 26.33
CA ALA A 378 -2.83 18.86 25.26
C ALA A 378 -1.31 18.85 25.53
N GLY A 379 -0.91 18.94 26.80
CA GLY A 379 0.50 18.87 27.21
C GLY A 379 1.09 17.48 26.98
N ALA A 380 0.35 16.43 27.34
CA ALA A 380 0.76 15.05 27.09
C ALA A 380 0.89 14.74 25.58
N LEU A 381 -0.02 15.26 24.74
CA LEU A 381 0.11 15.12 23.30
C LEU A 381 1.34 15.85 22.76
N HIS A 382 1.59 17.08 23.23
CA HIS A 382 2.77 17.85 22.84
C HIS A 382 4.07 17.13 23.23
N GLU A 383 4.14 16.58 24.45
CA GLU A 383 5.29 15.80 24.91
C GLU A 383 5.53 14.56 24.01
N LEU A 384 4.47 13.84 23.64
CA LEU A 384 4.56 12.72 22.70
C LEU A 384 5.09 13.16 21.34
N GLN A 385 4.63 14.31 20.84
CA GLN A 385 5.03 14.85 19.54
C GLN A 385 6.50 15.28 19.52
N GLU A 386 6.98 15.88 20.60
CA GLU A 386 8.38 16.32 20.72
C GLU A 386 9.35 15.17 20.98
N THR A 387 8.98 14.25 21.87
CA THR A 387 9.91 13.21 22.35
C THR A 387 9.78 11.89 21.60
N GLY A 388 8.63 11.64 20.96
CA GLY A 388 8.28 10.35 20.37
C GLY A 388 8.09 9.22 21.38
N THR A 389 8.22 9.50 22.69
CA THR A 389 8.04 8.53 23.76
C THR A 389 6.58 8.53 24.17
N VAL A 390 5.96 7.34 24.22
CA VAL A 390 4.53 7.20 24.56
C VAL A 390 4.34 7.37 26.07
N PRO A 391 3.71 8.45 26.54
CA PRO A 391 3.35 8.58 27.95
C PRO A 391 2.31 7.53 28.31
N GLU A 392 2.36 6.99 29.54
CA GLU A 392 1.39 6.00 30.03
C GLU A 392 -0.09 6.42 29.80
N PRO A 393 -0.49 7.70 30.02
CA PRO A 393 -1.86 8.14 29.74
C PRO A 393 -2.29 8.07 28.27
N LEU A 394 -1.35 8.04 27.32
CA LEU A 394 -1.64 7.97 25.89
C LEU A 394 -1.52 6.56 25.32
N ALA A 395 -1.03 5.58 26.09
CA ALA A 395 -0.91 4.20 25.61
C ALA A 395 -2.25 3.63 25.13
N GLU A 396 -3.33 3.87 25.88
CA GLU A 396 -4.69 3.50 25.46
C GLU A 396 -5.12 4.27 24.21
N MET A 397 -4.79 5.56 24.12
CA MET A 397 -5.15 6.39 22.96
C MET A 397 -4.47 5.91 21.67
N LEU A 398 -3.25 5.38 21.74
CA LEU A 398 -2.59 4.73 20.60
C LEU A 398 -3.24 3.38 20.27
N ALA A 399 -3.51 2.55 21.28
CA ALA A 399 -4.14 1.24 21.07
C ALA A 399 -5.53 1.38 20.40
N ARG A 400 -6.27 2.41 20.79
CA ARG A 400 -7.57 2.79 20.23
C ARG A 400 -7.48 3.64 18.97
N ARG A 401 -6.27 3.98 18.51
CA ARG A 401 -6.00 4.82 17.33
C ARG A 401 -6.65 6.21 17.40
N VAL A 402 -6.88 6.74 18.60
CA VAL A 402 -7.21 8.15 18.81
C VAL A 402 -6.00 9.02 18.48
N VAL A 403 -4.82 8.54 18.84
CA VAL A 403 -3.53 9.06 18.38
C VAL A 403 -2.92 8.06 17.42
N VAL A 404 -2.48 8.54 16.26
CA VAL A 404 -1.93 7.72 15.17
C VAL A 404 -0.52 8.18 14.80
N ASN A 405 0.32 7.24 14.40
CA ASN A 405 1.64 7.54 13.85
C ASN A 405 1.56 7.64 12.33
N LEU A 406 1.43 8.86 11.83
CA LEU A 406 1.29 9.16 10.40
C LEU A 406 2.67 9.41 9.77
N PRO A 407 2.81 9.24 8.45
CA PRO A 407 4.01 9.69 7.75
C PRO A 407 4.31 11.17 8.02
N LYS A 408 5.58 11.56 7.87
CA LYS A 408 5.94 12.98 7.94
C LYS A 408 5.23 13.74 6.84
N GLN A 409 4.82 14.98 7.12
CA GLN A 409 4.12 15.85 6.17
C GLN A 409 2.86 15.17 5.57
N TYR A 410 2.14 14.36 6.35
CA TYR A 410 0.94 13.70 5.85
C TYR A 410 -0.31 14.62 5.85
N TYR A 411 -0.41 15.50 6.86
CA TYR A 411 -1.46 16.49 7.04
C TYR A 411 -0.91 17.89 7.32
#